data_AF-A0A837ADY3-F1
#
_entry.id   AF-A0A837ADY3-F1
#
_cell.length_a   1.000
_cell.length_b   1.000
_cell.length_c   1.000
_cell.angle_alpha   90.00
_cell.angle_beta   90.00
_cell.angle_gamma   90.00
#
_symmetry.space_group_name_H-M   'P 1'
#
loop_
_entity.id
_entity.type
_entity.pdbx_description
1 polymer ?
#
loop_
_entity_poly.entity_id
_entity_poly.type
_entity_poly.pdbx_seq_one_letter_code
_entity_poly.pdbx_strand_id
1 'polypeptide(L)'
;MRQAILVMNNGGFDTLQQTINLLDDKDIDFYIYAKDDGSLTAKNSKLNFVGCNKKVHAQTFAELVEEKLLINQALKGDYEYFHLISSNDFPLMTKQYFKDYFASKPVKLGFVEFSDSQDQHSLAFYYPFNNFNYKRVWTAFPFVKVCMLLNHLLGVERIASEDVIKGCPYFSLPREYVTELDEQKVDNYRHTINPKNFFAQTALKNLKTNNPEYTMNSNRFNLMKAYGDSSRYANYVKTKKINWFDENAYQFSDEDKDELGKVVNSDYAFAHNVTYSDYLASLLKD
;
A
#
# COMPACT_ATOMS: atom_id res chain seq x y z
N MET A 1 3.20 -22.57 -7.07
CA MET A 1 2.13 -21.55 -6.98
C MET A 1 2.55 -20.34 -7.78
N ARG A 2 1.73 -19.85 -8.72
CA ARG A 2 2.05 -18.63 -9.48
C ARG A 2 1.61 -17.38 -8.71
N GLN A 3 2.49 -16.38 -8.67
CA GLN A 3 2.32 -15.15 -7.88
C GLN A 3 2.41 -13.92 -8.77
N ALA A 4 1.56 -12.92 -8.50
CA ALA A 4 1.63 -11.61 -9.15
C ALA A 4 2.04 -10.54 -8.13
N ILE A 5 3.11 -9.81 -8.42
CA ILE A 5 3.52 -8.63 -7.66
C ILE A 5 3.01 -7.39 -8.40
N LEU A 6 2.08 -6.68 -7.79
CA LEU A 6 1.41 -5.48 -8.30
C LEU A 6 2.12 -4.27 -7.70
N VAL A 7 2.78 -3.50 -8.54
CA VAL A 7 3.62 -2.39 -8.14
C VAL A 7 2.96 -1.07 -8.52
N MET A 8 2.56 -0.30 -7.51
CA MET A 8 2.21 1.11 -7.70
C MET A 8 3.49 1.94 -7.68
N ASN A 9 3.96 2.39 -8.84
CA ASN A 9 5.16 3.24 -8.88
C ASN A 9 4.84 4.62 -8.30
N ASN A 10 5.42 4.90 -7.14
CA ASN A 10 5.30 6.16 -6.43
C ASN A 10 6.67 6.79 -6.10
N GLY A 11 7.75 6.23 -6.66
CA GLY A 11 9.14 6.57 -6.39
C GLY A 11 10.05 6.35 -7.60
N GLY A 12 11.27 5.87 -7.33
CA GLY A 12 12.29 5.58 -8.34
C GLY A 12 12.29 4.12 -8.76
N PHE A 13 12.97 3.81 -9.87
CA PHE A 13 13.07 2.46 -10.41
C PHE A 13 14.19 1.63 -9.77
N ASP A 14 15.15 2.25 -9.08
CA ASP A 14 16.33 1.56 -8.55
C ASP A 14 15.96 0.46 -7.55
N THR A 15 15.14 0.78 -6.55
CA THR A 15 14.66 -0.20 -5.56
C THR A 15 13.81 -1.27 -6.22
N LEU A 16 12.92 -0.89 -7.14
CA LEU A 16 12.10 -1.84 -7.88
C LEU A 16 12.93 -2.80 -8.74
N GLN A 17 14.00 -2.34 -9.39
CA GLN A 17 14.90 -3.20 -10.15
C GLN A 17 15.61 -4.20 -9.23
N GLN A 18 16.02 -3.80 -8.03
CA GLN A 18 16.59 -4.73 -7.05
C GLN A 18 15.55 -5.75 -6.57
N THR A 19 14.31 -5.31 -6.31
CA THR A 19 13.18 -6.18 -5.98
C THR A 19 12.96 -7.22 -7.06
N ILE A 20 12.95 -6.81 -8.34
CA ILE A 20 12.83 -7.71 -9.49
C ILE A 20 14.01 -8.68 -9.51
N ASN A 21 15.26 -8.22 -9.40
CA ASN A 21 16.44 -9.08 -9.42
C ASN A 21 16.41 -10.18 -8.33
N LEU A 22 15.98 -9.82 -7.13
CA LEU A 22 15.94 -10.72 -5.98
C LEU A 22 14.80 -11.75 -6.07
N LEU A 23 13.67 -11.38 -6.68
CA LEU A 23 12.49 -12.23 -6.80
C LEU A 23 12.27 -12.78 -8.23
N ASP A 24 13.24 -12.59 -9.13
CA ASP A 24 13.17 -13.03 -10.53
C ASP A 24 13.04 -14.56 -10.61
N ASP A 25 11.87 -15.02 -11.04
CA ASP A 25 11.48 -16.43 -11.08
C ASP A 25 10.36 -16.65 -12.10
N LYS A 26 10.34 -17.83 -12.72
CA LYS A 26 9.28 -18.20 -13.68
C LYS A 26 7.87 -18.25 -13.05
N ASP A 27 7.79 -18.39 -11.72
CA ASP A 27 6.53 -18.49 -11.00
C ASP A 27 6.09 -17.14 -10.39
N ILE A 28 6.87 -16.07 -10.56
CA ILE A 28 6.61 -14.72 -10.02
C ILE A 28 6.63 -13.73 -11.18
N ASP A 29 5.51 -13.06 -11.43
CA ASP A 29 5.43 -12.02 -12.45
C ASP A 29 5.13 -10.66 -11.84
N PHE A 30 5.55 -9.59 -12.52
CA PHE A 30 5.34 -8.21 -12.07
C PHE A 30 4.31 -7.52 -12.96
N TYR A 31 3.37 -6.82 -12.33
CA TYR A 31 2.47 -5.87 -12.94
C TYR A 31 2.83 -4.49 -12.40
N ILE A 32 3.23 -3.58 -13.28
CA ILE A 32 3.85 -2.32 -12.87
C ILE A 32 3.03 -1.16 -13.43
N TYR A 33 2.44 -0.39 -12.53
CA TYR A 33 1.84 0.89 -12.88
C TYR A 33 2.92 1.97 -12.87
N ALA A 34 3.32 2.46 -14.05
CA ALA A 34 4.35 3.49 -14.21
C ALA A 34 4.11 4.35 -15.45
N LYS A 35 4.84 5.47 -15.58
CA LYS A 35 4.75 6.35 -16.77
C LYS A 35 5.52 5.82 -17.97
N ASP A 36 6.60 5.10 -17.70
CA ASP A 36 7.51 4.47 -18.64
C ASP A 36 8.02 3.17 -18.01
N ASP A 37 8.79 2.40 -18.76
CA ASP A 37 9.29 1.10 -18.32
C ASP A 37 10.48 1.19 -17.35
N GLY A 38 11.01 2.40 -17.11
CA GLY A 38 12.19 2.61 -16.26
C GLY A 38 13.45 1.88 -16.73
N SER A 39 13.47 1.36 -17.97
CA SER A 39 14.45 0.37 -18.43
C SER A 39 14.56 -0.85 -17.50
N LEU A 40 13.47 -1.22 -16.82
CA LEU A 40 13.44 -2.37 -15.94
C LEU A 40 13.62 -3.65 -16.75
N THR A 41 14.36 -4.60 -16.18
CA THR A 41 14.65 -5.89 -16.81
C THR A 41 14.45 -7.05 -15.85
N ALA A 42 14.06 -8.18 -16.39
CA ALA A 42 13.96 -9.45 -15.68
C ALA A 42 14.43 -10.57 -16.63
N LYS A 43 14.96 -11.67 -16.07
CA LYS A 43 15.42 -12.80 -16.89
C LYS A 43 14.34 -13.88 -16.97
N ASN A 44 13.60 -14.12 -15.90
CA ASN A 44 12.65 -15.23 -15.78
C ASN A 44 11.21 -14.76 -15.55
N SER A 45 11.03 -13.66 -14.83
CA SER A 45 9.74 -13.03 -14.58
C SER A 45 9.24 -12.27 -15.80
N LYS A 46 7.93 -12.22 -15.98
CA LYS A 46 7.30 -11.30 -16.94
C LYS A 46 7.08 -9.94 -16.30
N LEU A 47 7.45 -8.88 -17.01
CA LEU A 47 7.17 -7.50 -16.64
C LEU A 47 6.01 -6.98 -17.48
N ASN A 48 4.87 -6.71 -16.83
CA ASN A 48 3.66 -6.23 -17.48
C ASN A 48 3.42 -4.77 -17.06
N PHE A 49 3.63 -3.84 -17.98
CA PHE A 49 3.38 -2.42 -17.72
C PHE A 49 1.91 -2.06 -17.94
N VAL A 50 1.31 -1.41 -16.96
CA VAL A 50 -0.12 -1.05 -16.95
C VAL A 50 -0.24 0.46 -16.77
N GLY A 51 -0.80 1.18 -17.75
CA GLY A 51 -0.81 2.66 -17.75
C GLY A 51 0.59 3.25 -18.02
N CYS A 52 0.78 4.55 -18.25
CA CYS A 52 -0.05 5.73 -17.93
C CYS A 52 0.03 6.83 -19.01
N ASN A 53 -1.05 7.62 -19.16
CA ASN A 53 -1.02 8.92 -19.86
C ASN A 53 -1.58 10.09 -19.00
N LYS A 54 -1.71 9.91 -17.67
CA LYS A 54 -2.34 10.91 -16.78
C LYS A 54 -1.51 11.19 -15.53
N LYS A 55 -1.43 12.47 -15.17
CA LYS A 55 -0.80 12.95 -13.93
C LYS A 55 -1.74 12.63 -12.75
N VAL A 56 -1.60 11.44 -12.17
CA VAL A 56 -2.35 11.02 -10.96
C VAL A 56 -1.56 11.43 -9.71
N HIS A 57 -2.25 12.03 -8.75
CA HIS A 57 -1.71 12.50 -7.48
C HIS A 57 -2.00 11.49 -6.37
N ALA A 58 -1.04 11.32 -5.46
CA ALA A 58 -1.20 10.45 -4.31
C ALA A 58 -2.31 10.92 -3.36
N GLN A 59 -2.87 9.99 -2.58
CA GLN A 59 -3.96 10.22 -1.61
C GLN A 59 -5.28 10.64 -2.27
N THR A 60 -5.52 10.22 -3.51
CA THR A 60 -6.72 10.61 -4.27
C THR A 60 -7.55 9.42 -4.71
N PHE A 61 -8.82 9.67 -5.03
CA PHE A 61 -9.68 8.69 -5.69
C PHE A 61 -9.09 8.19 -7.02
N ALA A 62 -8.50 9.08 -7.81
CA ALA A 62 -7.84 8.69 -9.06
C ALA A 62 -6.74 7.66 -8.84
N GLU A 63 -5.96 7.76 -7.75
CA GLU A 63 -4.95 6.74 -7.42
C GLU A 63 -5.56 5.37 -7.14
N LEU A 64 -6.70 5.31 -6.43
CA LEU A 64 -7.41 4.06 -6.19
C LEU A 64 -7.96 3.44 -7.48
N VAL A 65 -8.42 4.25 -8.43
CA VAL A 65 -8.86 3.77 -9.75
C VAL A 65 -7.70 3.13 -10.52
N GLU A 66 -6.50 3.73 -10.50
CA GLU A 66 -5.32 3.16 -11.15
C GLU A 66 -4.85 1.87 -10.46
N GLU A 67 -4.91 1.80 -9.12
CA GLU A 67 -4.65 0.57 -8.38
C GLU A 67 -5.62 -0.55 -8.77
N LYS A 68 -6.91 -0.22 -8.90
CA LYS A 68 -7.93 -1.18 -9.34
C LYS A 68 -7.68 -1.63 -10.78
N LEU A 69 -7.27 -0.73 -11.68
CA LEU A 69 -6.86 -1.08 -13.03
C LEU A 69 -5.70 -2.10 -13.01
N LEU A 70 -4.69 -1.86 -12.18
CA LEU A 70 -3.55 -2.77 -12.00
C LEU A 70 -3.98 -4.16 -11.52
N ILE A 71 -4.82 -4.20 -10.48
CA ILE A 71 -5.43 -5.43 -9.96
C ILE A 71 -6.18 -6.18 -11.06
N ASN A 72 -7.01 -5.49 -11.83
CA ASN A 72 -7.81 -6.09 -12.89
C ASN A 72 -6.97 -6.64 -14.04
N GLN A 73 -5.84 -6.00 -14.38
CA GLN A 73 -4.91 -6.58 -15.37
C GLN A 73 -4.24 -7.84 -14.86
N ALA A 74 -3.81 -7.86 -13.59
CA ALA A 74 -3.20 -9.05 -12.98
C ALA A 74 -4.19 -10.21 -12.86
N LEU A 75 -5.45 -9.93 -12.51
CA LEU A 75 -6.52 -10.94 -12.41
C LEU A 75 -6.83 -11.62 -13.75
N LYS A 76 -6.46 -11.06 -14.91
CA LYS A 76 -6.59 -11.78 -16.20
C LYS A 76 -5.62 -12.96 -16.33
N GLY A 77 -4.54 -12.95 -15.56
CA GLY A 77 -3.59 -14.05 -15.50
C GLY A 77 -4.00 -15.16 -14.54
N ASP A 78 -3.37 -16.32 -14.73
CA ASP A 78 -3.51 -17.50 -13.87
C ASP A 78 -2.54 -17.42 -12.69
N TYR A 79 -2.85 -16.50 -11.77
CA TYR A 79 -2.14 -16.31 -10.51
C TYR A 79 -3.04 -16.72 -9.34
N GLU A 80 -2.43 -17.41 -8.38
CA GLU A 80 -3.12 -17.91 -7.19
C GLU A 80 -2.99 -16.93 -6.02
N TYR A 81 -2.00 -16.04 -6.06
CA TYR A 81 -1.62 -15.17 -4.95
C TYR A 81 -1.06 -13.83 -5.45
N PHE A 82 -1.40 -12.74 -4.77
CA PHE A 82 -1.18 -11.37 -5.23
C PHE A 82 -0.53 -10.53 -4.13
N HIS A 83 0.48 -9.73 -4.48
CA HIS A 83 1.15 -8.81 -3.57
C HIS A 83 1.06 -7.39 -4.10
N LEU A 84 0.28 -6.52 -3.45
CA LEU A 84 0.26 -5.10 -3.79
C LEU A 84 1.36 -4.38 -2.99
N ILE A 85 2.32 -3.78 -3.69
CA ILE A 85 3.49 -3.11 -3.11
C ILE A 85 3.72 -1.73 -3.73
N SER A 86 4.56 -0.93 -3.07
CA SER A 86 5.13 0.29 -3.67
C SER A 86 6.41 -0.02 -4.44
N SER A 87 6.85 0.89 -5.32
CA SER A 87 8.17 0.78 -5.99
C SER A 87 9.36 0.91 -5.03
N ASN A 88 9.12 1.42 -3.82
CA ASN A 88 10.12 1.57 -2.77
C ASN A 88 10.06 0.41 -1.75
N ASP A 89 9.27 -0.63 -2.01
CA ASP A 89 9.26 -1.82 -1.15
C ASP A 89 10.38 -2.77 -1.56
N PHE A 90 11.26 -3.09 -0.61
CA PHE A 90 12.43 -3.94 -0.81
C PHE A 90 12.19 -5.33 -0.20
N PRO A 91 12.52 -6.45 -0.86
CA PRO A 91 12.33 -7.78 -0.28
C PRO A 91 13.09 -7.98 1.02
N LEU A 92 12.48 -8.67 1.98
CA LEU A 92 13.13 -9.16 3.19
C LEU A 92 13.20 -10.69 3.24
N MET A 93 12.74 -11.36 2.19
CA MET A 93 12.79 -12.81 2.07
C MET A 93 13.68 -13.19 0.89
N THR A 94 14.50 -14.23 1.05
CA THR A 94 15.14 -14.86 -0.11
C THR A 94 14.05 -15.43 -1.02
N LYS A 95 14.35 -15.54 -2.32
CA LYS A 95 13.38 -16.03 -3.30
C LYS A 95 12.75 -17.38 -2.90
N GLN A 96 13.56 -18.32 -2.42
CA GLN A 96 13.07 -19.63 -2.02
C GLN A 96 12.16 -19.54 -0.80
N TYR A 97 12.59 -18.79 0.23
CA TYR A 97 11.77 -18.56 1.42
C TYR A 97 10.45 -17.86 1.07
N PHE A 98 10.47 -16.86 0.18
CA PHE A 98 9.28 -16.17 -0.29
C PHE A 98 8.27 -17.15 -0.92
N LYS A 99 8.75 -18.05 -1.80
CA LYS A 99 7.91 -19.06 -2.44
C LYS A 99 7.32 -20.04 -1.42
N ASP A 100 8.13 -20.50 -0.47
CA ASP A 100 7.70 -21.49 0.53
C ASP A 100 6.73 -20.88 1.55
N TYR A 101 7.00 -19.66 2.02
CA TYR A 101 6.16 -18.94 2.98
C TYR A 101 4.75 -18.71 2.42
N PHE A 102 4.65 -18.24 1.17
CA PHE A 102 3.37 -17.97 0.54
C PHE A 102 2.69 -19.20 -0.07
N ALA A 103 3.36 -20.36 -0.15
CA ALA A 103 2.74 -21.60 -0.67
C ALA A 103 1.49 -22.03 0.11
N SER A 104 1.43 -21.71 1.41
CA SER A 104 0.26 -21.94 2.28
C SER A 104 -0.88 -20.94 2.07
N LYS A 105 -0.69 -19.92 1.22
CA LYS A 105 -1.64 -18.84 0.91
C LYS A 105 -2.15 -18.11 2.18
N PRO A 106 -1.25 -17.61 3.06
CA PRO A 106 -1.68 -16.89 4.25
C PRO A 106 -2.45 -15.63 3.85
N VAL A 107 -3.40 -15.17 4.66
CA VAL A 107 -4.05 -13.87 4.44
C VAL A 107 -3.21 -12.80 5.13
N LYS A 108 -2.65 -11.86 4.36
CA LYS A 108 -1.86 -10.73 4.88
C LYS A 108 -2.52 -9.41 4.52
N LEU A 109 -3.42 -8.99 5.39
CA LEU A 109 -4.15 -7.72 5.31
C LEU A 109 -4.18 -7.10 6.70
N GLY A 110 -3.54 -5.94 6.85
CA GLY A 110 -3.49 -5.25 8.12
C GLY A 110 -4.62 -4.28 8.35
N PHE A 111 -5.08 -4.26 9.60
CA PHE A 111 -6.16 -3.39 10.07
C PHE A 111 -5.63 -2.45 11.15
N VAL A 112 -6.10 -1.20 11.13
CA VAL A 112 -5.95 -0.28 12.25
C VAL A 112 -7.12 -0.52 13.21
N GLU A 113 -6.83 -0.50 14.51
CA GLU A 113 -7.85 -0.77 15.53
C GLU A 113 -8.87 0.36 15.64
N PHE A 114 -8.42 1.62 15.55
CA PHE A 114 -9.26 2.81 15.67
C PHE A 114 -8.95 3.84 14.56
N SER A 115 -10.00 4.34 13.91
CA SER A 115 -9.92 5.49 13.01
C SER A 115 -10.03 6.78 13.82
N ASP A 116 -9.21 7.78 13.52
CA ASP A 116 -9.31 9.08 14.20
C ASP A 116 -10.34 10.02 13.52
N SER A 117 -10.58 11.19 14.11
CA SER A 117 -11.54 12.15 13.54
C SER A 117 -11.12 12.67 12.16
N GLN A 118 -9.83 12.64 11.81
CA GLN A 118 -9.35 13.04 10.50
C GLN A 118 -9.72 11.99 9.46
N ASP A 119 -9.56 10.72 9.80
CA ASP A 119 -10.01 9.58 8.98
C ASP A 119 -11.52 9.64 8.74
N GLN A 120 -12.31 9.93 9.79
CA GLN A 120 -13.75 10.11 9.68
C GLN A 120 -14.13 11.24 8.72
N HIS A 121 -13.53 12.43 8.86
CA HIS A 121 -13.77 13.54 7.94
C HIS A 121 -13.37 13.21 6.50
N SER A 122 -12.27 12.46 6.32
CA SER A 122 -11.79 12.06 4.99
C SER A 122 -12.85 11.28 4.20
N LEU A 123 -13.62 10.43 4.89
CA LEU A 123 -14.67 9.59 4.34
C LEU A 123 -16.02 10.30 4.26
N ALA A 124 -16.43 10.91 5.36
CA ALA A 124 -17.76 11.52 5.52
C ALA A 124 -17.93 12.76 4.66
N PHE A 125 -16.87 13.57 4.48
CA PHE A 125 -17.00 14.82 3.75
C PHE A 125 -16.90 14.65 2.23
N TYR A 126 -17.52 15.58 1.53
CA TYR A 126 -17.40 15.74 0.10
C TYR A 126 -16.18 16.60 -0.25
N TYR A 127 -15.23 16.00 -0.98
CA TYR A 127 -14.10 16.70 -1.57
C TYR A 127 -14.26 16.74 -3.11
N PRO A 128 -14.42 17.93 -3.72
CA PRO A 128 -14.87 18.06 -5.11
C PRO A 128 -13.90 17.51 -6.16
N PHE A 129 -12.60 17.39 -5.83
CA PHE A 129 -11.56 17.04 -6.79
C PHE A 129 -11.00 15.64 -6.54
N ASN A 130 -11.28 14.74 -7.48
CA ASN A 130 -10.85 13.34 -7.45
C ASN A 130 -9.36 13.12 -7.70
N ASN A 131 -8.61 14.16 -8.09
CA ASN A 131 -7.18 14.11 -8.39
C ASN A 131 -6.46 15.40 -7.98
N PHE A 132 -6.73 15.88 -6.76
CA PHE A 132 -6.09 17.08 -6.22
C PHE A 132 -4.70 16.78 -5.64
N ASN A 133 -3.73 17.69 -5.81
CA ASN A 133 -2.38 17.49 -5.30
C ASN A 133 -2.28 17.81 -3.80
N TYR A 134 -2.64 16.84 -2.96
CA TYR A 134 -2.61 16.95 -1.51
C TYR A 134 -1.18 17.07 -0.93
N LYS A 135 -0.14 16.64 -1.67
CA LYS A 135 1.27 16.81 -1.26
C LYS A 135 1.74 18.27 -1.26
N ARG A 136 1.07 19.17 -2.01
CA ARG A 136 1.40 20.61 -2.00
C ARG A 136 0.73 21.28 -0.81
N VAL A 137 1.31 21.09 0.38
CA VAL A 137 0.69 21.41 1.69
C VAL A 137 0.14 22.85 1.76
N TRP A 138 0.88 23.85 1.27
CA TRP A 138 0.45 25.26 1.31
C TRP A 138 -0.83 25.55 0.51
N THR A 139 -1.11 24.80 -0.55
CA THR A 139 -2.39 24.90 -1.29
C THR A 139 -3.43 23.92 -0.76
N ALA A 140 -2.98 22.75 -0.30
CA ALA A 140 -3.85 21.67 0.14
C ALA A 140 -4.51 21.95 1.49
N PHE A 141 -3.75 22.51 2.44
CA PHE A 141 -4.24 22.85 3.77
C PHE A 141 -5.43 23.82 3.75
N PRO A 142 -5.35 25.02 3.12
CA PRO A 142 -6.50 25.93 3.08
C PRO A 142 -7.69 25.34 2.32
N PHE A 143 -7.44 24.64 1.21
CA PHE A 143 -8.50 23.98 0.43
C PHE A 143 -9.29 22.98 1.27
N VAL A 144 -8.60 22.10 2.00
CA VAL A 144 -9.24 21.10 2.85
C VAL A 144 -10.00 21.76 3.99
N LYS A 145 -9.46 22.81 4.61
CA LYS A 145 -10.17 23.55 5.67
C LYS A 145 -11.44 24.22 5.17
N VAL A 146 -11.42 24.80 3.98
CA VAL A 146 -12.64 25.35 3.34
C VAL A 146 -13.65 24.25 3.07
N CYS A 147 -13.23 23.11 2.52
CA CYS A 147 -14.13 21.97 2.30
C CYS A 147 -14.74 21.49 3.62
N MET A 148 -13.94 21.32 4.68
CA MET A 148 -14.44 20.91 5.99
C MET A 148 -15.48 21.89 6.54
N LEU A 149 -15.21 23.20 6.46
CA LEU A 149 -16.16 24.23 6.88
C LEU A 149 -17.48 24.11 6.12
N LEU A 150 -17.43 23.98 4.79
CA LEU A 150 -18.63 23.83 3.96
C LEU A 150 -19.40 22.55 4.29
N ASN A 151 -18.71 21.42 4.49
CA ASN A 151 -19.36 20.16 4.85
C ASN A 151 -20.05 20.25 6.22
N HIS A 152 -19.43 20.90 7.21
CA HIS A 152 -20.07 21.15 8.51
C HIS A 152 -21.29 22.08 8.40
N LEU A 153 -21.18 23.18 7.64
CA LEU A 153 -22.29 24.13 7.45
C LEU A 153 -23.47 23.49 6.73
N LEU A 154 -23.21 22.57 5.80
CA LEU A 154 -24.22 21.89 5.00
C LEU A 154 -24.67 20.54 5.59
N GLY A 155 -24.09 20.09 6.71
CA GLY A 155 -24.41 18.81 7.33
C GLY A 155 -24.13 17.61 6.42
N VAL A 156 -23.07 17.67 5.59
CA VAL A 156 -22.76 16.62 4.61
C VAL A 156 -22.08 15.44 5.29
N GLU A 157 -22.68 14.27 5.16
CA GLU A 157 -22.12 12.97 5.56
C GLU A 157 -22.39 11.94 4.45
N ARG A 158 -21.38 11.68 3.62
CA ARG A 158 -21.50 10.76 2.47
C ARG A 158 -21.33 9.29 2.84
N ILE A 159 -20.42 9.00 3.78
CA ILE A 159 -20.05 7.65 4.19
C ILE A 159 -20.00 7.64 5.72
N ALA A 160 -20.84 6.80 6.33
CA ALA A 160 -20.86 6.63 7.78
C ALA A 160 -19.55 5.98 8.25
N SER A 161 -18.93 6.55 9.27
CA SER A 161 -17.61 6.09 9.74
C SER A 161 -17.62 4.69 10.35
N GLU A 162 -18.77 4.24 10.86
CA GLU A 162 -18.97 2.91 11.45
C GLU A 162 -18.94 1.77 10.42
N ASP A 163 -19.14 2.09 9.13
CA ASP A 163 -19.16 1.11 8.05
C ASP A 163 -17.79 0.85 7.43
N VAL A 164 -16.78 1.67 7.76
CA VAL A 164 -15.49 1.71 7.06
C VAL A 164 -14.35 1.39 8.01
N ILE A 165 -13.47 0.49 7.59
CA ILE A 165 -12.31 0.06 8.37
C ILE A 165 -11.04 0.59 7.71
N LYS A 166 -10.16 1.21 8.49
CA LYS A 166 -8.83 1.67 8.06
C LYS A 166 -7.80 0.54 8.17
N GLY A 167 -6.78 0.56 7.32
CA GLY A 167 -5.60 -0.29 7.43
C GLY A 167 -4.44 0.12 6.55
N CYS A 168 -3.52 -0.84 6.35
CA CYS A 168 -2.41 -0.68 5.43
C CYS A 168 -2.92 -0.79 3.98
N PRO A 169 -2.61 0.16 3.08
CA PRO A 169 -3.09 0.10 1.69
C PRO A 169 -2.43 -1.02 0.88
N TYR A 170 -1.37 -1.64 1.40
CA TYR A 170 -0.66 -2.75 0.78
C TYR A 170 -1.10 -4.09 1.39
N PHE A 171 -1.06 -5.15 0.59
CA PHE A 171 -1.51 -6.47 1.02
C PHE A 171 -0.78 -7.61 0.33
N SER A 172 -0.92 -8.81 0.88
CA SER A 172 -0.60 -10.05 0.20
C SER A 172 -1.74 -11.04 0.41
N LEU A 173 -2.45 -11.36 -0.66
CA LEU A 173 -3.75 -12.02 -0.59
C LEU A 173 -3.87 -13.17 -1.59
N PRO A 174 -4.55 -14.27 -1.20
CA PRO A 174 -5.06 -15.26 -2.13
C PRO A 174 -6.03 -14.64 -3.14
N ARG A 175 -6.08 -15.24 -4.35
CA ARG A 175 -6.94 -14.78 -5.45
C ARG A 175 -8.40 -14.55 -5.07
N GLU A 176 -8.97 -15.40 -4.23
CA GLU A 176 -10.38 -15.31 -3.80
C GLU A 176 -10.69 -13.94 -3.18
N TYR A 177 -9.85 -13.46 -2.26
CA TYR A 177 -10.02 -12.16 -1.61
C TYR A 177 -9.74 -10.98 -2.54
N VAL A 178 -8.79 -11.12 -3.47
CA VAL A 178 -8.51 -10.07 -4.48
C VAL A 178 -9.69 -9.90 -5.43
N THR A 179 -10.41 -10.98 -5.72
CA THR A 179 -11.61 -10.96 -6.57
C THR A 179 -12.77 -10.22 -5.89
N GLU A 180 -12.83 -10.21 -4.55
CA GLU A 180 -13.85 -9.47 -3.78
C GLU A 180 -13.64 -7.95 -3.79
N LEU A 181 -12.46 -7.46 -4.21
CA LEU A 181 -12.12 -6.04 -4.32
C LEU A 181 -12.71 -5.41 -5.59
N ASP A 182 -14.03 -5.51 -5.79
CA ASP A 182 -14.72 -5.16 -7.04
C ASP A 182 -14.83 -3.64 -7.36
N GLU A 183 -15.00 -3.31 -8.65
CA GLU A 183 -15.12 -1.93 -9.18
C GLU A 183 -16.32 -1.17 -8.62
N GLN A 184 -17.47 -1.82 -8.42
CA GLN A 184 -18.66 -1.14 -7.88
C GLN A 184 -18.40 -0.55 -6.48
N LYS A 185 -17.53 -1.20 -5.70
CA LYS A 185 -17.14 -0.73 -4.37
C LYS A 185 -16.19 0.47 -4.44
N VAL A 186 -15.44 0.65 -5.53
CA VAL A 186 -14.49 1.77 -5.69
C VAL A 186 -15.25 3.10 -5.79
N ASP A 187 -16.32 3.15 -6.60
CA ASP A 187 -17.07 4.40 -6.85
C ASP A 187 -17.68 5.04 -5.59
N ASN A 188 -17.93 4.26 -4.53
CA ASN A 188 -18.36 4.76 -3.23
C ASN A 188 -17.34 5.76 -2.63
N TYR A 189 -16.06 5.57 -2.93
CA TYR A 189 -14.95 6.40 -2.46
C TYR A 189 -14.67 7.62 -3.36
N ARG A 190 -15.50 7.87 -4.38
CA ARG A 190 -15.42 9.12 -5.15
C ARG A 190 -15.61 10.30 -4.21
N HIS A 191 -14.84 11.36 -4.34
CA HIS A 191 -14.86 12.53 -3.44
C HIS A 191 -14.32 12.28 -2.01
N THR A 192 -13.58 11.20 -1.79
CA THR A 192 -12.88 10.92 -0.52
C THR A 192 -11.39 11.23 -0.65
N ILE A 193 -10.76 11.72 0.42
CA ILE A 193 -9.30 11.82 0.50
C ILE A 193 -8.74 10.49 1.00
N ASN A 194 -7.61 10.08 0.41
CA ASN A 194 -6.87 8.88 0.80
C ASN A 194 -7.71 7.58 0.92
N PRO A 195 -8.54 7.24 -0.09
CA PRO A 195 -9.48 6.12 0.03
C PRO A 195 -8.80 4.73 0.08
N LYS A 196 -7.56 4.62 -0.40
CA LYS A 196 -6.79 3.36 -0.44
C LYS A 196 -6.57 2.75 0.95
N ASN A 197 -6.44 3.60 1.97
CA ASN A 197 -6.29 3.16 3.36
C ASN A 197 -7.56 2.49 3.93
N PHE A 198 -8.67 2.51 3.19
CA PHE A 198 -9.96 2.00 3.64
C PHE A 198 -10.51 0.91 2.71
N PHE A 199 -10.20 0.98 1.41
CA PHE A 199 -10.85 0.18 0.38
C PHE A 199 -10.77 -1.34 0.64
N ALA A 200 -9.55 -1.89 0.74
CA ALA A 200 -9.37 -3.32 0.92
C ALA A 200 -9.89 -3.80 2.28
N GLN A 201 -9.60 -3.06 3.35
CA GLN A 201 -10.03 -3.39 4.70
C GLN A 201 -11.54 -3.37 4.87
N THR A 202 -12.22 -2.41 4.25
CA THR A 202 -13.68 -2.32 4.30
C THR A 202 -14.32 -3.42 3.46
N ALA A 203 -13.77 -3.69 2.27
CA ALA A 203 -14.26 -4.76 1.41
C ALA A 203 -14.13 -6.15 2.06
N LEU A 204 -13.09 -6.34 2.87
CA LEU A 204 -12.74 -7.61 3.53
C LEU A 204 -12.87 -7.50 5.07
N LYS A 205 -13.82 -6.70 5.55
CA LYS A 205 -13.96 -6.39 6.99
C LYS A 205 -14.21 -7.60 7.88
N ASN A 206 -14.77 -8.67 7.32
CA ASN A 206 -14.97 -9.95 8.00
C ASN A 206 -13.67 -10.65 8.40
N LEU A 207 -12.53 -10.28 7.80
CA LEU A 207 -11.21 -10.80 8.16
C LEU A 207 -10.59 -10.10 9.38
N LYS A 208 -11.15 -8.96 9.81
CA LYS A 208 -10.65 -8.25 10.99
C LYS A 208 -10.95 -9.05 12.24
N THR A 209 -9.90 -9.42 12.97
CA THR A 209 -10.01 -9.94 14.34
C THR A 209 -9.80 -8.78 15.31
N ASN A 210 -10.75 -8.59 16.24
CA ASN A 210 -10.61 -7.58 17.27
C ASN A 210 -9.54 -8.04 18.28
N ASN A 211 -8.55 -7.20 18.50
CA ASN A 211 -7.50 -7.49 19.47
C ASN A 211 -7.53 -6.45 20.59
N PRO A 212 -8.22 -6.74 21.70
CA PRO A 212 -8.42 -5.78 22.79
C PRO A 212 -7.13 -5.39 23.54
N GLU A 213 -6.03 -6.11 23.33
CA GLU A 213 -4.73 -5.84 23.96
C GLU A 213 -3.99 -4.62 23.38
N TYR A 214 -4.45 -4.07 22.24
CA TYR A 214 -3.94 -2.81 21.68
C TYR A 214 -4.46 -1.61 22.47
N THR A 215 -3.97 -1.51 23.70
CA THR A 215 -4.27 -0.46 24.67
C THR A 215 -3.47 0.82 24.43
N MET A 216 -2.47 0.79 23.54
CA MET A 216 -1.74 1.99 23.12
C MET A 216 -2.53 2.74 22.06
N ASN A 217 -3.20 3.82 22.46
CA ASN A 217 -3.84 4.78 21.57
C ASN A 217 -2.79 5.65 20.83
N SER A 218 -1.92 5.01 20.06
CA SER A 218 -0.93 5.66 19.20
C SER A 218 -1.18 5.25 17.76
N ASN A 219 -1.67 6.20 16.96
CA ASN A 219 -1.87 5.99 15.52
C ASN A 219 -0.62 5.42 14.83
N ARG A 220 0.58 5.83 15.27
CA ARG A 220 1.85 5.35 14.71
C ARG A 220 2.10 3.88 15.01
N PHE A 221 1.81 3.44 16.24
CA PHE A 221 1.96 2.04 16.62
C PHE A 221 0.97 1.16 15.85
N ASN A 222 -0.30 1.60 15.76
CA ASN A 222 -1.32 0.88 15.01
C ASN A 222 -1.01 0.80 13.51
N LEU A 223 -0.46 1.85 12.91
CA LEU A 223 0.03 1.82 11.53
C LEU A 223 1.17 0.81 11.38
N MET A 224 2.17 0.84 12.28
CA MET A 224 3.28 -0.10 12.25
C MET A 224 2.81 -1.55 12.29
N LYS A 225 1.83 -1.83 13.17
CA LYS A 225 1.22 -3.14 13.30
C LYS A 225 0.42 -3.54 12.05
N ALA A 226 -0.42 -2.65 11.52
CA ALA A 226 -1.15 -2.90 10.28
C ALA A 226 -0.20 -3.19 9.11
N TYR A 227 0.94 -2.50 9.01
CA TYR A 227 1.95 -2.85 8.02
C TYR A 227 2.53 -4.25 8.24
N GLY A 228 2.82 -4.61 9.49
CA GLY A 228 3.30 -5.95 9.83
C GLY A 228 2.32 -7.07 9.53
N ASP A 229 1.04 -6.88 9.85
CA ASP A 229 -0.04 -7.82 9.51
C ASP A 229 -0.21 -7.96 7.97
N SER A 230 0.10 -6.91 7.23
CA SER A 230 0.24 -6.94 5.77
C SER A 230 1.58 -7.53 5.30
N SER A 231 2.42 -8.13 6.15
CA SER A 231 3.77 -8.65 5.81
C SER A 231 4.76 -7.58 5.33
N ARG A 232 4.69 -6.36 5.89
CA ARG A 232 5.64 -5.26 5.62
C ARG A 232 6.31 -4.81 6.91
N TYR A 233 7.64 -4.73 6.92
CA TYR A 233 8.38 -4.05 7.97
C TYR A 233 8.36 -2.54 7.67
N ALA A 234 7.76 -1.76 8.56
CA ALA A 234 7.70 -0.31 8.46
C ALA A 234 8.00 0.30 9.83
N ASN A 235 8.57 1.49 9.88
CA ASN A 235 8.82 2.19 11.14
C ASN A 235 8.16 3.57 11.13
N TYR A 236 7.05 3.70 11.85
CA TYR A 236 6.30 4.95 11.98
C TYR A 236 6.70 5.76 13.23
N VAL A 237 7.53 5.19 14.12
CA VAL A 237 7.93 5.85 15.37
C VAL A 237 9.16 6.73 15.15
N LYS A 238 10.08 6.34 14.26
CA LYS A 238 11.26 7.13 13.88
C LYS A 238 10.92 8.46 13.18
N THR A 239 9.68 8.66 12.72
CA THR A 239 9.30 9.85 11.97
C THR A 239 8.81 10.98 12.87
N LYS A 240 9.02 12.24 12.44
CA LYS A 240 8.37 13.41 13.04
C LYS A 240 7.19 13.79 12.15
N LYS A 241 5.94 13.52 12.58
CA LYS A 241 4.73 13.98 11.88
C LYS A 241 4.75 15.50 11.79
N ILE A 242 4.77 16.06 10.57
CA ILE A 242 4.69 17.51 10.37
C ILE A 242 3.23 17.95 10.17
N ASN A 243 2.37 17.14 9.52
CA ASN A 243 0.94 17.44 9.34
C ASN A 243 0.10 16.20 8.98
N TRP A 244 -1.20 16.39 8.70
CA TRP A 244 -2.17 15.32 8.41
C TRP A 244 -1.94 14.57 7.09
N PHE A 245 -1.29 15.19 6.11
CA PHE A 245 -0.92 14.57 4.83
C PHE A 245 0.41 13.79 4.92
N ASP A 246 1.08 13.85 6.07
CA ASP A 246 2.45 13.40 6.29
C ASP A 246 2.49 12.18 7.24
N GLU A 247 1.68 11.17 6.90
CA GLU A 247 1.75 9.83 7.51
C GLU A 247 2.74 8.95 6.75
N ASN A 248 3.96 9.45 6.55
CA ASN A 248 5.01 8.69 5.89
C ASN A 248 5.72 7.80 6.92
N ALA A 249 5.99 6.55 6.53
CA ALA A 249 6.91 5.69 7.26
C ALA A 249 8.34 6.25 7.16
N TYR A 250 9.20 5.88 8.11
CA TYR A 250 10.62 6.16 8.03
C TYR A 250 11.18 5.63 6.70
N GLN A 251 12.08 6.39 6.10
CA GLN A 251 12.71 6.00 4.85
C GLN A 251 14.00 5.25 5.17
N PHE A 252 14.01 3.94 4.95
CA PHE A 252 15.20 3.13 5.20
C PHE A 252 16.24 3.33 4.10
N SER A 253 17.51 3.18 4.46
CA SER A 253 18.64 3.18 3.52
C SER A 253 19.63 2.07 3.84
N ASP A 254 20.75 2.03 3.12
CA ASP A 254 21.86 1.12 3.42
C ASP A 254 22.40 1.26 4.86
N GLU A 255 22.18 2.41 5.53
CA GLU A 255 22.53 2.61 6.94
C GLU A 255 21.69 1.74 7.90
N ASP A 256 20.49 1.33 7.48
CA ASP A 256 19.58 0.51 8.28
C ASP A 256 19.77 -1.00 8.04
N LYS A 257 20.85 -1.40 7.36
CA LYS A 257 21.14 -2.80 7.02
C LYS A 257 21.09 -3.74 8.23
N ASP A 258 21.64 -3.32 9.37
CA ASP A 258 21.65 -4.12 10.60
C ASP A 258 20.27 -4.26 11.23
N GLU A 259 19.38 -3.28 11.04
CA GLU A 259 17.98 -3.34 11.50
C GLU A 259 17.18 -4.29 10.60
N LEU A 260 17.28 -4.11 9.29
CA LEU A 260 16.58 -4.93 8.30
C LEU A 260 17.08 -6.38 8.31
N GLY A 261 18.38 -6.61 8.54
CA GLY A 261 18.98 -7.94 8.63
C GLY A 261 18.39 -8.81 9.75
N LYS A 262 17.87 -8.21 10.84
CA LYS A 262 17.25 -8.94 11.96
C LYS A 262 15.89 -9.56 11.61
N VAL A 263 15.25 -9.08 10.55
CA VAL A 263 13.92 -9.49 10.12
C VAL A 263 13.93 -10.19 8.75
N VAL A 264 15.12 -10.52 8.23
CA VAL A 264 15.24 -11.32 7.00
C VAL A 264 14.66 -12.72 7.22
N ASN A 265 13.92 -13.22 6.23
CA ASN A 265 13.23 -14.52 6.26
C ASN A 265 12.32 -14.69 7.51
N SER A 266 11.68 -13.61 7.93
CA SER A 266 10.67 -13.62 8.99
C SER A 266 9.25 -13.69 8.40
N ASP A 267 8.27 -13.14 9.08
CA ASP A 267 6.89 -12.92 8.61
C ASP A 267 6.72 -11.63 7.79
N TYR A 268 7.75 -10.78 7.74
CA TYR A 268 7.85 -9.62 6.87
C TYR A 268 8.42 -10.00 5.51
N ALA A 269 7.61 -9.85 4.45
CA ALA A 269 8.05 -10.12 3.08
C ALA A 269 8.81 -8.94 2.46
N PHE A 270 8.47 -7.71 2.87
CA PHE A 270 9.06 -6.49 2.33
C PHE A 270 9.38 -5.47 3.44
N ALA A 271 10.46 -4.71 3.29
CA ALA A 271 10.67 -3.46 3.99
C ALA A 271 9.97 -2.34 3.21
N HIS A 272 9.14 -1.56 3.88
CA HIS A 272 8.40 -0.46 3.25
C HIS A 272 9.24 0.83 3.24
N ASN A 273 9.19 1.56 2.13
CA ASN A 273 9.80 2.88 1.98
C ASN A 273 11.33 2.88 2.07
N VAL A 274 11.98 2.06 1.25
CA VAL A 274 13.44 2.01 1.11
C VAL A 274 13.93 2.96 0.02
N THR A 275 15.07 3.60 0.23
CA THR A 275 15.84 4.35 -0.77
C THR A 275 17.27 3.84 -0.78
N TYR A 276 17.92 3.84 -1.95
CA TYR A 276 19.31 3.38 -2.12
C TYR A 276 19.51 1.96 -1.54
N SER A 277 19.12 0.95 -2.33
CA SER A 277 19.09 -0.46 -1.90
C SER A 277 20.24 -1.32 -2.43
N ASP A 278 21.32 -0.70 -2.90
CA ASP A 278 22.40 -1.41 -3.58
C ASP A 278 23.16 -2.34 -2.62
N TYR A 279 23.41 -1.91 -1.39
CA TYR A 279 24.07 -2.74 -0.39
C TYR A 279 23.09 -3.61 0.39
N LEU A 280 21.81 -3.23 0.48
CA LEU A 280 20.76 -4.06 1.06
C LEU A 280 20.56 -5.38 0.30
N ALA A 281 20.81 -5.43 -1.00
CA ALA A 281 20.76 -6.69 -1.78
C ALA A 281 21.66 -7.80 -1.21
N SER A 282 22.74 -7.44 -0.51
CA SER A 282 23.61 -8.43 0.16
C SER A 282 22.96 -9.12 1.37
N LEU A 283 21.84 -8.61 1.90
CA LEU A 283 21.09 -9.27 2.97
C LEU A 283 20.43 -10.58 2.53
N LEU A 284 20.19 -10.71 1.23
CA LEU A 284 19.45 -11.83 0.62
C LEU A 284 20.30 -12.65 -0.35
N LYS A 285 21.61 -12.40 -0.38
CA LYS A 285 22.57 -13.24 -1.09
C LYS A 285 23.09 -14.26 -0.10
N ASP A 286 22.81 -15.53 -0.37
CA ASP A 286 23.50 -16.66 0.26
C ASP A 286 25.00 -16.65 -0.14
#